data_AF-A0A2R6PT76-F1
#
_entry.id   AF-A0A2R6PT76-F1
#
_cell.length_a   1.000
_cell.length_b   1.000
_cell.length_c   1.000
_cell.angle_alpha   90.00
_cell.angle_beta   90.00
_cell.angle_gamma   90.00
#
_symmetry.space_group_name_H-M   'P 1'
#
loop_
_entity.id
_entity.type
_entity.pdbx_description
1 polymer ?
#
loop_
_entity_poly.entity_id
_entity_poly.type
_entity_poly.pdbx_seq_one_letter_code
_entity_poly.pdbx_strand_id
1 'polypeptide(L)'
;MAGCIINAMKSWLMVPVKDVRRTTGSPSRIWVDAVAIFLIQRNCHALIGRAIDDHDMERVLLFLKNDPVVDSVYDCKSEVIGPGFFRFKAEIDFNGVVLVQNYLKRTGREEWARQFREAVNGKDDTALFEVMSFYGEEVVTDLGSEVDRLEKEIQEIVPGIRHVDIKAHNPIVPSP
;
A
#
# COMPACT_ATOMS: atom_id res chain seq x y z
N MET A 1 4.60 -5.58 -49.49
CA MET A 1 3.84 -5.12 -48.30
C MET A 1 4.13 -5.89 -47.00
N ALA A 2 5.03 -6.88 -46.96
CA ALA A 2 5.40 -7.56 -45.69
C ALA A 2 6.52 -6.87 -44.90
N GLY A 3 7.25 -5.92 -45.50
CA GLY A 3 8.41 -5.25 -44.88
C GLY A 3 8.07 -4.15 -43.85
N CYS A 4 6.87 -3.56 -43.92
CA CYS A 4 6.47 -2.49 -42.99
C CYS A 4 6.09 -3.01 -41.60
N ILE A 5 5.49 -4.20 -41.51
CA ILE A 5 5.07 -4.79 -40.23
C ILE A 5 6.28 -5.28 -39.42
N ILE A 6 7.31 -5.82 -40.08
CA ILE A 6 8.54 -6.28 -39.44
C ILE A 6 9.34 -5.11 -38.84
N ASN A 7 9.34 -3.95 -39.49
CA ASN A 7 10.03 -2.77 -38.97
C ASN A 7 9.29 -2.12 -37.78
N ALA A 8 7.95 -2.23 -37.72
CA ALA A 8 7.18 -1.79 -36.55
C ALA A 8 7.47 -2.65 -35.30
N MET A 9 7.64 -3.97 -35.46
CA MET A 9 7.99 -4.88 -34.37
C MET A 9 9.44 -4.68 -33.84
N LYS A 10 10.37 -4.23 -34.69
CA LYS A 10 11.76 -3.92 -34.30
C LYS A 10 11.88 -2.74 -33.33
N SER A 11 10.95 -1.80 -33.37
CA SER A 11 10.99 -0.61 -32.49
C SER A 11 10.42 -0.87 -31.10
N TRP A 12 9.64 -1.94 -30.91
CA TRP A 12 8.89 -2.18 -29.67
C TRP A 12 9.49 -3.29 -28.80
N LEU A 13 10.23 -4.23 -29.40
CA LEU A 13 10.98 -5.26 -28.70
C LEU A 13 12.48 -4.94 -28.82
N MET A 14 13.07 -4.33 -27.78
CA MET A 14 14.53 -4.21 -27.61
C MET A 14 15.17 -5.60 -27.43
N VAL A 15 15.02 -6.48 -28.41
CA VAL A 15 15.62 -7.81 -28.46
C VAL A 15 16.67 -7.78 -29.56
N PRO A 16 17.97 -8.03 -29.25
CA PRO A 16 18.98 -8.13 -30.28
C PRO A 16 18.71 -9.41 -31.09
N VAL A 17 18.11 -9.24 -32.28
CA VAL A 17 17.93 -10.33 -33.25
C VAL A 17 19.30 -10.68 -33.83
N LYS A 18 20.03 -11.57 -33.18
CA LYS A 18 21.01 -12.39 -33.88
C LYS A 18 20.25 -13.50 -34.62
N ASP A 19 19.97 -13.18 -35.88
CA ASP A 19 19.84 -14.10 -37.00
C ASP A 19 18.69 -15.13 -36.97
N VAL A 20 17.44 -14.64 -36.93
CA VAL A 20 16.29 -15.38 -37.48
C VAL A 20 16.32 -15.27 -39.02
N ARG A 21 17.37 -15.82 -39.66
CA ARG A 21 17.43 -15.93 -41.12
C ARG A 21 17.93 -17.27 -41.64
N ARG A 22 18.12 -18.28 -40.78
CA ARG A 22 18.40 -19.66 -41.20
C ARG A 22 17.70 -20.67 -40.31
N THR A 23 16.49 -21.10 -40.69
CA THR A 23 15.90 -22.45 -40.49
C THR A 23 14.40 -22.45 -40.84
N THR A 24 14.03 -21.88 -42.00
CA THR A 24 12.70 -22.10 -42.59
C THR A 24 12.73 -23.45 -43.32
N GLY A 25 12.17 -24.51 -42.71
CA GLY A 25 12.16 -25.81 -43.38
C GLY A 25 11.20 -26.87 -42.83
N SER A 26 10.67 -26.74 -41.61
CA SER A 26 9.69 -27.70 -41.09
C SER A 26 8.36 -27.03 -40.73
N PRO A 27 7.22 -27.48 -41.31
CA PRO A 27 5.89 -26.95 -41.00
C PRO A 27 5.57 -26.98 -39.50
N SER A 28 6.12 -27.96 -38.78
CA SER A 28 5.92 -28.14 -37.34
C SER A 28 6.48 -27.01 -36.48
N ARG A 29 7.57 -26.34 -36.88
CA ARG A 29 8.18 -25.25 -36.10
C ARG A 29 7.37 -23.96 -36.15
N ILE A 30 6.75 -23.67 -37.30
CA ILE A 30 5.92 -22.48 -37.51
C ILE A 30 4.72 -22.46 -36.55
N TRP A 31 4.14 -23.63 -36.27
CA TRP A 31 3.06 -23.78 -35.31
C TRP A 31 3.51 -23.50 -33.87
N VAL A 32 4.68 -23.99 -33.48
CA VAL A 32 5.23 -23.75 -32.13
C VAL A 32 5.53 -22.26 -31.95
N ASP A 33 6.11 -21.60 -32.95
CA ASP A 33 6.39 -20.16 -32.89
C ASP A 33 5.10 -19.32 -32.83
N ALA A 34 4.06 -19.70 -33.57
CA ALA A 34 2.77 -19.04 -33.53
C ALA A 34 2.07 -19.21 -32.17
N VAL A 35 2.10 -20.41 -31.59
CA VAL A 35 1.54 -20.68 -30.25
C VAL A 35 2.34 -19.92 -29.18
N ALA A 36 3.67 -19.88 -29.28
CA ALA A 36 4.51 -19.13 -28.37
C ALA A 36 4.20 -17.63 -28.40
N ILE A 37 4.07 -17.03 -29.59
CA ILE A 37 3.70 -15.62 -29.74
C ILE A 37 2.30 -15.36 -29.19
N PHE A 38 1.33 -16.25 -29.44
CA PHE A 38 -0.03 -16.14 -28.87
C PHE A 38 -0.02 -16.19 -27.34
N LEU A 39 0.75 -17.11 -26.75
CA LEU A 39 0.90 -17.21 -25.30
C LEU A 39 1.64 -16.01 -24.70
N ILE A 40 2.65 -15.46 -25.39
CA ILE A 40 3.35 -14.25 -24.97
C ILE A 40 2.42 -13.05 -25.04
N GLN A 41 1.67 -12.87 -26.13
CA GLN A 41 0.70 -11.78 -26.26
C GLN A 41 -0.41 -11.87 -25.20
N ARG A 42 -0.92 -13.08 -24.94
CA ARG A 42 -1.98 -13.29 -23.94
C ARG A 42 -1.45 -13.15 -22.52
N ASN A 43 -0.24 -13.62 -22.22
CA ASN A 43 0.41 -13.36 -20.94
C ASN A 43 0.73 -11.86 -20.79
N CYS A 44 1.32 -11.20 -21.79
CA CYS A 44 1.59 -9.76 -21.75
C CYS A 44 0.29 -8.97 -21.56
N HIS A 45 -0.77 -9.23 -22.32
CA HIS A 45 -2.06 -8.56 -22.10
C HIS A 45 -2.66 -8.89 -20.73
N ALA A 46 -2.47 -10.11 -20.23
CA ALA A 46 -2.86 -10.49 -18.88
C ALA A 46 -1.96 -9.90 -17.80
N LEU A 47 -0.76 -9.41 -18.11
CA LEU A 47 0.23 -8.84 -17.17
C LEU A 47 0.26 -7.30 -17.23
N ILE A 48 -0.09 -6.69 -18.36
CA ILE A 48 -0.02 -5.24 -18.64
C ILE A 48 -1.21 -4.48 -18.04
N GLY A 49 -2.26 -5.16 -17.58
CA GLY A 49 -3.43 -4.53 -16.95
C GLY A 49 -3.53 -4.74 -15.44
N ARG A 50 -2.43 -4.65 -14.68
CA ARG A 50 -2.40 -5.12 -13.27
C ARG A 50 -2.07 -4.07 -12.21
N ALA A 51 -2.67 -2.89 -12.30
CA ALA A 51 -2.80 -1.96 -11.19
C ALA A 51 -4.28 -1.59 -11.02
N ILE A 52 -4.65 -1.09 -9.84
CA ILE A 52 -5.93 -0.40 -9.66
C ILE A 52 -6.00 0.74 -10.68
N ASP A 53 -7.18 1.05 -11.19
CA ASP A 53 -7.38 2.17 -12.10
C ASP A 53 -6.87 3.49 -11.46
N ASP A 54 -6.23 4.34 -12.23
CA ASP A 54 -5.59 5.55 -11.71
C ASP A 54 -6.60 6.46 -10.96
N HIS A 55 -7.86 6.49 -11.39
CA HIS A 55 -8.91 7.24 -10.72
C HIS A 55 -9.25 6.67 -9.33
N ASP A 56 -9.32 5.34 -9.20
CA ASP A 56 -9.58 4.70 -7.92
C ASP A 56 -8.39 4.84 -6.96
N MET A 57 -7.16 4.79 -7.48
CA MET A 57 -5.96 5.09 -6.70
C MET A 57 -5.94 6.54 -6.19
N GLU A 58 -6.30 7.50 -7.04
CA GLU A 58 -6.37 8.92 -6.66
C GLU A 58 -7.41 9.16 -5.56
N ARG A 59 -8.58 8.48 -5.63
CA ARG A 59 -9.61 8.54 -4.59
C ARG A 59 -9.11 8.05 -3.23
N VAL A 60 -8.41 6.92 -3.21
CA VAL A 60 -7.80 6.37 -1.98
C VAL A 60 -6.74 7.33 -1.44
N LEU A 61 -5.91 7.89 -2.30
CA LEU A 61 -4.83 8.79 -1.90
C LEU A 61 -5.36 10.13 -1.37
N LEU A 62 -6.43 10.66 -1.99
CA LEU A 62 -7.13 11.86 -1.51
C LEU A 62 -7.80 11.60 -0.15
N PHE A 63 -8.42 10.43 0.03
CA PHE A 63 -8.98 10.01 1.30
C PHE A 63 -7.92 9.99 2.41
N LEU A 64 -6.80 9.29 2.18
CA LEU A 64 -5.73 9.19 3.15
C LEU A 64 -5.13 10.56 3.50
N LYS A 65 -4.95 11.45 2.52
CA LYS A 65 -4.43 12.81 2.76
C LYS A 65 -5.39 13.73 3.50
N ASN A 66 -6.70 13.47 3.43
CA ASN A 66 -7.71 14.28 4.09
C ASN A 66 -8.01 13.78 5.51
N ASP A 67 -7.52 12.60 5.89
CA ASP A 67 -7.71 12.06 7.22
C ASP A 67 -6.81 12.78 8.24
N PRO A 68 -7.35 13.32 9.35
CA PRO A 68 -6.57 14.10 10.30
C PRO A 68 -5.54 13.28 11.09
N VAL A 69 -5.68 11.96 11.14
CA VAL A 69 -4.75 11.06 11.83
C VAL A 69 -3.51 10.77 10.96
N VAL A 70 -3.61 10.99 9.65
CA VAL A 70 -2.54 10.79 8.67
C VAL A 70 -1.76 12.09 8.48
N ASP A 71 -0.45 12.05 8.72
CA ASP A 71 0.44 13.20 8.49
C ASP A 71 0.98 13.20 7.05
N SER A 72 1.49 12.05 6.61
CA SER A 72 1.95 11.86 5.24
C SER A 72 1.88 10.40 4.79
N VAL A 73 1.87 10.19 3.47
CA VAL A 73 1.72 8.88 2.84
C VAL A 73 2.84 8.66 1.83
N TYR A 74 3.51 7.52 1.93
CA TYR A 74 4.63 7.10 1.10
C TYR A 74 4.39 5.71 0.51
N ASP A 75 5.17 5.38 -0.52
CA ASP A 75 5.21 4.09 -1.22
C ASP A 75 3.85 3.45 -1.54
N CYS A 76 2.87 4.25 -1.99
CA CYS A 76 1.56 3.73 -2.39
C CYS A 76 1.68 2.86 -3.64
N LYS A 77 1.34 1.58 -3.50
CA LYS A 77 1.37 0.60 -4.60
C LYS A 77 0.15 -0.30 -4.56
N SER A 78 -0.29 -0.72 -5.74
CA SER A 78 -1.31 -1.73 -5.90
C SER A 78 -0.79 -2.93 -6.69
N GLU A 79 -1.14 -4.13 -6.28
CA GLU A 79 -0.78 -5.39 -6.93
C GLU A 79 -2.06 -6.20 -7.20
N VAL A 80 -2.20 -6.78 -8.39
CA VAL A 80 -3.33 -7.68 -8.68
C VAL A 80 -3.05 -9.09 -8.17
N ILE A 81 -3.91 -9.56 -7.28
CA ILE A 81 -3.90 -10.95 -6.78
C ILE A 81 -4.70 -11.86 -7.72
N GLY A 82 -5.80 -11.36 -8.29
CA GLY A 82 -6.69 -12.13 -9.17
C GLY A 82 -7.61 -11.23 -9.99
N PRO A 83 -8.45 -11.79 -10.88
CA PRO A 83 -9.36 -10.99 -11.70
C PRO A 83 -10.27 -10.11 -10.82
N GLY A 84 -10.07 -8.79 -10.85
CA GLY A 84 -10.82 -7.83 -10.03
C GLY A 84 -10.45 -7.80 -8.54
N PHE A 85 -9.38 -8.49 -8.12
CA PHE A 85 -8.90 -8.47 -6.74
C PHE A 85 -7.50 -7.87 -6.65
N PHE A 86 -7.39 -6.83 -5.83
CA PHE A 86 -6.19 -6.03 -5.66
C PHE A 86 -5.70 -6.11 -4.20
N ARG A 87 -4.39 -6.01 -4.06
CA ARG A 87 -3.68 -5.74 -2.81
C ARG A 87 -3.20 -4.30 -2.85
N PHE A 88 -3.50 -3.55 -1.82
CA PHE A 88 -3.00 -2.19 -1.63
C PHE A 88 -1.94 -2.19 -0.53
N LYS A 89 -0.82 -1.53 -0.78
CA LYS A 89 0.26 -1.33 0.19
C LYS A 89 0.53 0.16 0.28
N ALA A 90 0.68 0.67 1.50
CA ALA A 90 1.07 2.05 1.74
C ALA A 90 1.90 2.14 3.02
N GLU A 91 2.86 3.06 3.00
CA GLU A 91 3.55 3.53 4.20
C GLU A 91 2.90 4.84 4.64
N ILE A 92 2.57 4.96 5.92
CA ILE A 92 1.84 6.10 6.48
C ILE A 92 2.59 6.62 7.70
N ASP A 93 2.84 7.92 7.74
CA ASP A 93 3.21 8.63 8.97
C ASP A 93 1.94 9.07 9.70
N PHE A 94 1.86 8.71 10.98
CA PHE A 94 0.72 9.02 11.83
C PHE A 94 0.98 10.25 12.69
N ASN A 95 -0.03 11.12 12.81
CA ASN A 95 0.02 12.24 13.72
C ASN A 95 -0.34 11.79 15.15
N GLY A 96 0.70 11.49 15.94
CA GLY A 96 0.53 11.04 17.33
C GLY A 96 -0.22 12.03 18.24
N VAL A 97 -0.19 13.34 17.94
CA VAL A 97 -0.93 14.36 18.70
C VAL A 97 -2.42 14.24 18.44
N VAL A 98 -2.83 14.11 17.17
CA VAL A 98 -4.23 13.95 16.80
C VAL A 98 -4.78 12.62 17.30
N LEU A 99 -3.99 11.54 17.19
CA LEU A 99 -4.34 10.23 17.74
C LEU A 99 -4.69 10.33 19.23
N VAL A 100 -3.80 10.89 20.05
CA VAL A 100 -4.03 11.09 21.48
C VAL A 100 -5.26 11.97 21.74
N GLN A 101 -5.44 13.04 20.99
CA GLN A 101 -6.62 13.89 21.15
C GLN A 101 -7.93 13.15 20.85
N ASN A 102 -7.94 12.29 19.84
CA ASN A 102 -9.10 11.47 19.50
C ASN A 102 -9.34 10.38 20.55
N TYR A 103 -8.29 9.73 21.04
CA TYR A 103 -8.36 8.79 22.15
C TYR A 103 -9.00 9.42 23.38
N LEU A 104 -8.45 10.55 23.85
CA LEU A 104 -8.93 11.26 25.04
C LEU A 104 -10.37 11.77 24.90
N LYS A 105 -10.81 12.10 23.68
CA LYS A 105 -12.21 12.47 23.41
C LYS A 105 -13.17 11.30 23.60
N ARG A 106 -12.76 10.06 23.26
CA ARG A 106 -13.61 8.86 23.39
C ARG A 106 -13.59 8.27 24.80
N THR A 107 -12.42 8.20 25.43
CA THR A 107 -12.24 7.53 26.74
C THR A 107 -12.47 8.45 27.94
N GLY A 108 -12.50 9.77 27.73
CA GLY A 108 -12.77 10.76 28.77
C GLY A 108 -11.48 11.40 29.28
N ARG A 109 -11.17 12.59 28.74
CA ARG A 109 -10.00 13.40 29.09
C ARG A 109 -9.87 13.68 30.59
N GLU A 110 -10.98 13.81 31.29
CA GLU A 110 -11.00 14.18 32.71
C GLU A 110 -10.45 13.09 33.62
N GLU A 111 -10.73 11.83 33.31
CA GLU A 111 -10.32 10.68 34.13
C GLU A 111 -8.81 10.46 34.01
N TRP A 112 -8.28 10.47 32.79
CA TRP A 112 -6.83 10.45 32.58
C TRP A 112 -6.13 11.63 33.25
N ALA A 113 -6.68 12.86 33.12
CA ALA A 113 -6.11 14.02 33.78
C ALA A 113 -6.16 13.92 35.32
N ARG A 114 -7.14 13.24 35.89
CA ARG A 114 -7.21 12.95 37.32
C ARG A 114 -6.11 11.96 37.73
N GLN A 115 -6.00 10.83 37.03
CA GLN A 115 -4.98 9.81 37.32
C GLN A 115 -3.56 10.35 37.22
N PHE A 116 -3.25 11.14 36.19
CA PHE A 116 -1.95 11.80 36.07
C PHE A 116 -1.68 12.78 37.21
N ARG A 117 -2.67 13.58 37.64
CA ARG A 117 -2.51 14.51 38.77
C ARG A 117 -2.32 13.78 40.11
N GLU A 118 -3.05 12.69 40.32
CA GLU A 118 -2.91 11.85 41.52
C GLU A 118 -1.53 11.18 41.57
N ALA A 119 -1.05 10.66 40.43
CA ALA A 119 0.26 10.03 40.32
C ALA A 119 1.41 11.01 40.60
N VAL A 120 1.32 12.26 40.13
CA VAL A 120 2.33 13.31 40.37
C VAL A 120 2.35 13.78 41.83
N ASN A 121 1.24 13.68 42.56
CA ASN A 121 1.17 14.06 43.98
C ASN A 121 1.77 13.00 44.92
N GLY A 122 2.22 11.87 44.39
CA GLY A 122 2.90 10.82 45.14
C GLY A 122 4.27 11.28 45.68
N LYS A 123 4.77 10.60 46.71
CA LYS A 123 6.14 10.81 47.22
C LYS A 123 7.20 10.12 46.36
N ASP A 124 6.79 9.21 45.50
CA ASP A 124 7.65 8.34 44.70
C ASP A 124 7.12 8.28 43.26
N ASP A 125 8.03 8.22 42.30
CA ASP A 125 7.74 8.29 40.86
C ASP A 125 7.18 6.96 40.32
N THR A 126 7.16 5.90 41.13
CA THR A 126 6.65 4.57 40.74
C THR A 126 5.22 4.63 40.20
N ALA A 127 4.32 5.35 40.88
CA ALA A 127 2.93 5.50 40.43
C ALA A 127 2.82 6.29 39.12
N LEU A 128 3.72 7.26 38.90
CA LEU A 128 3.77 8.02 37.66
C LEU A 128 4.21 7.15 36.48
N PHE A 129 5.26 6.35 36.66
CA PHE A 129 5.73 5.43 35.63
C PHE A 129 4.70 4.35 35.30
N GLU A 130 3.97 3.84 36.30
CA GLU A 130 2.89 2.87 36.07
C GLU A 130 1.77 3.46 35.21
N VAL A 131 1.27 4.66 35.55
CA VAL A 131 0.22 5.34 34.77
C VAL A 131 0.71 5.70 33.37
N MET A 132 1.95 6.18 33.22
CA MET A 132 2.53 6.46 31.90
C MET A 132 2.67 5.21 31.04
N SER A 133 3.02 4.07 31.64
CA SER A 133 3.16 2.80 30.93
C SER A 133 1.81 2.28 30.45
N PHE A 134 0.80 2.32 31.33
CA PHE A 134 -0.57 1.93 30.99
C PHE A 134 -1.16 2.85 29.90
N TYR A 135 -0.93 4.17 30.01
CA TYR A 135 -1.34 5.13 28.98
C TYR A 135 -0.66 4.85 27.63
N GLY A 136 0.63 4.50 27.65
CA GLY A 136 1.37 4.14 26.44
C GLY A 136 0.80 2.90 25.75
N GLU A 137 0.45 1.86 26.51
CA GLU A 137 -0.19 0.65 25.99
C GLU A 137 -1.53 0.99 25.32
N GLU A 138 -2.38 1.76 25.99
CA GLU A 138 -3.68 2.19 25.47
C GLU A 138 -3.58 3.01 24.17
N VAL A 139 -2.61 3.92 24.08
CA VAL A 139 -2.37 4.71 22.86
C VAL A 139 -1.92 3.83 21.69
N VAL A 140 -1.09 2.82 21.94
CA VAL A 140 -0.66 1.87 20.89
C VAL A 140 -1.83 1.00 20.43
N THR A 141 -2.69 0.55 21.36
CA THR A 141 -3.92 -0.16 21.02
C THR A 141 -4.86 0.70 20.18
N ASP A 142 -4.98 1.99 20.51
CA ASP A 142 -5.80 2.91 19.73
C ASP A 142 -5.24 3.17 18.33
N LEU A 143 -3.92 3.27 18.19
CA LEU A 143 -3.27 3.36 16.88
C LEU A 143 -3.66 2.16 16.00
N GLY A 144 -3.67 0.95 16.55
CA GLY A 144 -4.13 -0.25 15.84
C GLY A 144 -5.58 -0.13 15.38
N SER A 145 -6.45 0.44 16.22
CA SER A 145 -7.86 0.66 15.89
C SER A 145 -8.04 1.72 14.78
N GLU A 146 -7.22 2.77 14.76
CA GLU A 146 -7.20 3.76 13.68
C GLU A 146 -6.67 3.17 12.36
N VAL A 147 -5.67 2.29 12.41
CA VAL A 147 -5.23 1.53 11.23
C VAL A 147 -6.38 0.69 10.68
N ASP A 148 -7.03 -0.12 11.51
CA ASP A 148 -8.18 -0.95 11.10
C ASP A 148 -9.32 -0.12 10.48
N ARG A 149 -9.57 1.08 11.02
CA ARG A 149 -10.53 2.03 10.46
C ARG A 149 -10.13 2.46 9.04
N LEU A 150 -8.89 2.90 8.86
CA LEU A 150 -8.38 3.32 7.56
C LEU A 150 -8.43 2.17 6.53
N GLU A 151 -8.04 0.95 6.94
CA GLU A 151 -8.10 -0.23 6.07
C GLU A 151 -9.52 -0.50 5.57
N LYS A 152 -10.50 -0.43 6.48
CA LYS A 152 -11.90 -0.64 6.14
C LYS A 152 -12.44 0.45 5.21
N GLU A 153 -12.13 1.71 5.47
CA GLU A 153 -12.58 2.82 4.62
C GLU A 153 -11.97 2.73 3.21
N ILE A 154 -10.71 2.31 3.08
CA ILE A 154 -10.09 2.03 1.76
C ILE A 154 -10.85 0.94 1.00
N GLN A 155 -11.24 -0.15 1.68
CA GLN A 155 -12.01 -1.24 1.07
C GLN A 155 -13.43 -0.78 0.66
N GLU A 156 -14.03 0.17 1.37
CA GLU A 156 -15.32 0.75 1.01
C GLU A 156 -15.22 1.66 -0.22
N ILE A 157 -14.12 2.43 -0.37
CA ILE A 157 -13.88 3.28 -1.54
C ILE A 157 -13.66 2.45 -2.81
N VAL A 158 -12.89 1.36 -2.70
CA VAL A 158 -12.56 0.45 -3.81
C VAL A 158 -12.80 -1.00 -3.36
N PRO A 159 -14.02 -1.55 -3.59
CA PRO A 159 -14.38 -2.92 -3.20
C PRO A 159 -13.54 -4.03 -3.83
N GLY A 160 -12.76 -3.72 -4.87
CA GLY A 160 -11.79 -4.64 -5.46
C GLY A 160 -10.55 -4.86 -4.59
N ILE A 161 -10.26 -3.96 -3.63
CA ILE A 161 -9.16 -4.12 -2.70
C ILE A 161 -9.58 -5.12 -1.62
N ARG A 162 -8.92 -6.29 -1.60
CA ARG A 162 -9.19 -7.36 -0.62
C ARG A 162 -8.18 -7.38 0.52
N HIS A 163 -7.00 -6.84 0.29
CA HIS A 163 -5.91 -6.82 1.24
C HIS A 163 -5.32 -5.43 1.24
N VAL A 164 -5.31 -4.82 2.42
CA VAL A 164 -4.63 -3.56 2.70
C VAL A 164 -3.47 -3.89 3.65
N ASP A 165 -2.29 -3.35 3.38
CA ASP A 165 -1.11 -3.48 4.24
C ASP A 165 -0.62 -2.05 4.49
N ILE A 166 -1.02 -1.50 5.64
CA ILE A 166 -0.56 -0.19 6.12
C ILE A 166 0.63 -0.41 7.05
N LYS A 167 1.73 0.28 6.75
CA LYS A 167 2.92 0.27 7.60
C LYS A 167 3.18 1.65 8.13
N ALA A 168 3.49 1.75 9.42
CA ALA A 168 4.03 2.98 9.96
C ALA A 168 5.35 3.29 9.25
N HIS A 169 5.44 4.45 8.62
CA HIS A 169 6.70 4.92 8.09
C HIS A 169 7.60 5.23 9.30
N ASN A 170 8.83 4.71 9.25
CA ASN A 170 9.81 4.95 10.29
C ASN A 170 10.80 5.96 9.72
N PRO A 171 10.61 7.27 9.93
CA PRO A 171 11.59 8.24 9.50
C PRO A 171 12.89 7.91 10.22
N ILE A 172 13.96 7.69 9.44
CA ILE A 172 15.31 7.58 9.99
C ILE A 172 15.66 8.97 10.54
N VAL A 173 15.25 9.25 11.76
CA VAL A 173 15.73 10.42 12.50
C VAL A 173 17.19 10.11 12.79
N PRO A 174 18.16 10.94 12.37
CA PRO A 174 19.51 10.82 12.87
C PRO A 174 19.40 10.98 14.39
N SER A 175 19.83 9.97 15.14
CA SER A 175 20.03 10.11 16.57
C SER A 175 20.89 11.36 16.84
N PRO A 176 20.48 12.25 17.76
CA PRO A 176 21.28 13.41 18.14
C PRO A 176 22.66 13.02 18.69
#